data_AF-A0A2K4KUH9-F1
#
_entry.id   AF-A0A2K4KUH9-F1
#
_cell.length_a   1.000
_cell.length_b   1.000
_cell.length_c   1.000
_cell.angle_alpha   90.00
_cell.angle_beta   90.00
_cell.angle_gamma   90.00
#
_symmetry.space_group_name_H-M   'P 1'
#
loop_
_entity.id
_entity.type
_entity.pdbx_description
1 polymer ?
#
loop_
_entity_poly.entity_id
_entity_poly.type
_entity_poly.pdbx_seq_one_letter_code
_entity_poly.pdbx_strand_id
1 'polypeptide(L)'
;MEILQDDLFIKAETALRDGTAVIAKVGSCPKLAPSQRDRLINGITRLIDRIALSTRLAIEARNAGDSSCLAAASSILVRHLSLAGESLPAIERRITEGSVHA
;
A
#
# COMPACT_ATOMS: atom_id res chain seq x y z
N MET A 1 15.28 -15.26 11.60
CA MET A 1 13.96 -14.61 11.79
C MET A 1 14.06 -13.11 11.58
N GLU A 2 15.12 -12.46 12.07
CA GLU A 2 15.41 -11.03 11.89
C GLU A 2 15.45 -10.59 10.40
N ILE A 3 16.16 -11.34 9.55
CA ILE A 3 16.27 -11.08 8.09
C ILE A 3 14.91 -11.01 7.38
N LEU A 4 13.93 -11.83 7.81
CA LEU A 4 12.59 -11.85 7.20
C LEU A 4 11.73 -10.64 7.62
N GLN A 5 11.98 -10.09 8.80
CA GLN A 5 11.27 -8.89 9.27
C GLN A 5 11.83 -7.63 8.61
N ASP A 6 13.14 -7.57 8.38
CA ASP A 6 13.74 -6.44 7.67
C ASP A 6 13.28 -6.40 6.20
N ASP A 7 13.16 -7.55 5.53
CA ASP A 7 12.55 -7.65 4.20
C ASP A 7 11.08 -7.16 4.18
N LEU A 8 10.31 -7.44 5.24
CA LEU A 8 8.92 -6.99 5.36
C LEU A 8 8.82 -5.46 5.44
N PHE A 9 9.71 -4.81 6.20
CA PHE A 9 9.71 -3.35 6.33
C PHE A 9 10.20 -2.65 5.06
N ILE A 10 11.17 -3.21 4.35
CA ILE A 10 11.60 -2.71 3.03
C ILE A 10 10.45 -2.81 2.02
N LYS A 11 9.71 -3.92 2.02
CA LYS A 11 8.50 -4.07 1.19
C LYS A 11 7.43 -3.05 1.54
N ALA A 12 7.27 -2.75 2.83
CA ALA A 12 6.34 -1.71 3.27
C ALA A 12 6.75 -0.32 2.76
N GLU A 13 8.02 0.08 2.94
CA GLU A 13 8.53 1.34 2.41
C GLU A 13 8.33 1.45 0.89
N THR A 14 8.63 0.37 0.17
CA THR A 14 8.42 0.28 -1.28
C THR A 14 6.94 0.49 -1.63
N ALA A 15 6.02 -0.21 -0.96
CA ALA A 15 4.59 -0.08 -1.22
C ALA A 15 4.05 1.34 -0.89
N LEU A 16 4.57 2.01 0.14
CA LEU A 16 4.20 3.39 0.46
C LEU A 16 4.65 4.37 -0.64
N ARG A 17 5.89 4.23 -1.10
CA ARG A 17 6.44 5.04 -2.20
C ARG A 17 5.66 4.80 -3.50
N ASP A 18 5.43 3.55 -3.85
CA ASP A 18 4.74 3.17 -5.08
C ASP A 18 3.27 3.63 -5.03
N GLY A 19 2.59 3.49 -3.89
CA GLY A 19 1.22 4.00 -3.71
C GLY A 19 1.15 5.51 -3.88
N THR A 20 2.12 6.26 -3.35
CA THR A 20 2.23 7.72 -3.56
C THR A 20 2.44 8.06 -5.03
N ALA A 21 3.30 7.32 -5.73
CA ALA A 21 3.53 7.51 -7.15
C ALA A 21 2.26 7.25 -7.99
N VAL A 22 1.49 6.21 -7.67
CA VAL A 22 0.22 5.92 -8.35
C VAL A 22 -0.81 7.01 -8.05
N ILE A 23 -0.90 7.52 -6.82
CA ILE A 23 -1.78 8.67 -6.49
C ILE A 23 -1.46 9.88 -7.39
N ALA A 24 -0.18 10.21 -7.57
CA ALA A 24 0.24 11.31 -8.42
C ALA A 24 -0.15 11.11 -9.90
N LYS A 25 -0.04 9.87 -10.41
CA LYS A 25 -0.46 9.53 -11.78
C LYS A 25 -1.99 9.58 -11.95
N VAL A 26 -2.74 9.07 -10.98
CA VAL A 26 -4.21 9.15 -10.96
C VAL A 26 -4.65 10.62 -10.92
N GLY A 27 -4.03 11.43 -10.07
CA GLY A 27 -4.32 12.87 -9.91
C GLY A 27 -4.11 13.67 -11.19
N SER A 28 -3.06 13.35 -11.96
CA SER A 28 -2.72 14.03 -13.22
C SER A 28 -3.37 13.43 -14.47
N CYS A 29 -4.14 12.34 -14.36
CA CYS A 29 -4.79 11.71 -15.52
C CYS A 29 -6.01 12.52 -16.01
N PRO A 30 -5.97 13.10 -17.22
CA PRO A 30 -7.08 13.91 -17.75
C PRO A 30 -8.27 13.07 -18.21
N LYS A 31 -8.06 11.77 -18.48
CA LYS A 31 -9.08 10.84 -18.96
C LYS A 31 -10.01 10.33 -17.85
N LEU A 32 -9.65 10.52 -16.58
CA LEU A 32 -10.48 10.11 -15.45
C LEU A 32 -11.53 11.16 -15.14
N ALA A 33 -12.79 10.73 -15.01
CA ALA A 33 -13.83 11.55 -14.40
C ALA A 33 -13.41 11.92 -12.95
N PRO A 34 -13.73 13.13 -12.46
CA PRO A 34 -13.35 13.56 -11.11
C PRO A 34 -13.75 12.56 -10.02
N SER A 35 -14.97 12.01 -10.09
CA SER A 35 -15.46 11.02 -9.12
C SER A 35 -14.68 9.70 -9.15
N GLN A 36 -14.19 9.26 -10.32
CA GLN A 36 -13.35 8.07 -10.43
C GLN A 36 -11.94 8.33 -9.88
N ARG A 37 -11.38 9.51 -10.18
CA ARG A 37 -10.09 9.97 -9.63
C ARG A 37 -10.12 9.97 -8.11
N ASP A 38 -11.14 10.59 -7.51
CA ASP A 38 -11.26 10.70 -6.06
C ASP A 38 -11.42 9.31 -5.41
N ARG A 39 -12.22 8.42 -6.02
CA ARG A 39 -12.38 7.03 -5.51
C ARG A 39 -11.06 6.27 -5.52
N LEU A 40 -10.28 6.38 -6.60
CA LEU A 40 -8.99 5.72 -6.71
C LEU A 40 -7.98 6.28 -5.70
N ILE A 41 -7.84 7.61 -5.62
CA ILE A 41 -6.94 8.27 -4.65
C ILE A 41 -7.31 7.86 -3.22
N ASN A 42 -8.59 7.91 -2.86
CA ASN A 42 -9.05 7.51 -1.53
C ASN A 42 -8.80 6.03 -1.25
N GLY A 43 -9.02 5.15 -2.23
CA GLY A 43 -8.75 3.72 -2.10
C GLY A 43 -7.29 3.41 -1.86
N ILE A 44 -6.39 4.03 -2.65
CA ILE A 44 -4.94 3.87 -2.51
C ILE A 44 -4.46 4.46 -1.18
N THR A 45 -4.93 5.66 -0.81
CA THR A 45 -4.58 6.32 0.46
C THR A 45 -4.89 5.44 1.66
N ARG A 46 -6.12 4.87 1.71
CA ARG A 46 -6.51 3.95 2.79
C ARG A 46 -5.64 2.69 2.85
N LEU A 47 -5.17 2.19 1.70
CA LEU A 47 -4.30 1.02 1.65
C LEU A 47 -2.91 1.35 2.21
N ILE A 48 -2.30 2.45 1.78
CA ILE A 48 -0.98 2.87 2.27
C ILE A 48 -1.03 3.27 3.75
N ASP A 49 -2.11 3.89 4.24
CA ASP A 49 -2.28 4.19 5.67
C ASP A 49 -2.29 2.90 6.52
N ARG A 50 -2.97 1.86 6.05
CA ARG A 50 -3.00 0.55 6.74
C ARG A 50 -1.63 -0.13 6.73
N ILE A 51 -0.86 0.01 5.66
CA ILE A 51 0.52 -0.47 5.59
C ILE A 51 1.37 0.29 6.61
N ALA A 52 1.32 1.63 6.62
CA ALA A 52 2.08 2.46 7.55
C ALA A 52 1.75 2.14 9.02
N LEU A 53 0.47 2.04 9.36
CA LEU A 53 0.02 1.71 10.72
C LEU A 53 0.47 0.30 11.15
N SER A 54 0.32 -0.70 10.28
CA SER A 54 0.73 -2.08 10.60
C SER A 54 2.25 -2.21 10.76
N THR A 55 3.01 -1.51 9.93
CA THR A 55 4.48 -1.40 10.05
C THR A 55 4.87 -0.77 11.37
N ARG A 56 4.27 0.36 11.73
CA ARG A 56 4.55 1.05 12.98
C ARG A 56 4.24 0.17 14.19
N LEU A 57 3.09 -0.50 14.20
CA LEU A 57 2.70 -1.41 15.26
C LEU A 57 3.67 -2.60 15.38
N ALA A 58 4.12 -3.18 14.27
CA ALA A 58 5.11 -4.25 14.28
C ALA A 58 6.46 -3.78 14.83
N ILE A 59 6.93 -2.59 14.46
CA ILE A 59 8.18 -2.02 14.99
C ILE A 59 8.06 -1.78 16.51
N GLU A 60 6.97 -1.16 16.96
CA GLU A 60 6.72 -0.92 18.39
C GLU A 60 6.64 -2.23 19.19
N ALA A 61 5.92 -3.25 18.68
CA ALA A 61 5.83 -4.56 19.30
C ALA A 61 7.18 -5.29 19.37
N ARG A 62 8.01 -5.20 18.31
CA ARG A 62 9.37 -5.74 18.30
C ARG A 62 10.23 -5.11 19.39
N ASN A 63 10.19 -3.78 19.50
CA ASN A 63 10.96 -3.04 20.50
C ASN A 63 10.50 -3.34 21.93
N ALA A 64 9.21 -3.62 22.12
CA ALA A 64 8.63 -4.00 23.41
C ALA A 64 8.80 -5.50 23.76
N GLY A 65 9.28 -6.33 22.83
CA GLY A 65 9.36 -7.78 23.01
C GLY A 65 8.00 -8.50 22.96
N ASP A 66 6.91 -7.82 22.55
CA ASP A 66 5.58 -8.40 22.41
C ASP A 66 5.49 -9.24 21.13
N SER A 67 5.83 -10.51 21.28
CA SER A 67 5.90 -11.46 20.17
C SER A 67 4.51 -11.77 19.57
N SER A 68 3.44 -11.71 20.37
CA SER A 68 2.08 -11.97 19.90
C SER A 68 1.57 -10.82 19.03
N CYS A 69 1.74 -9.58 19.51
CA CYS A 69 1.40 -8.39 18.75
C CYS A 69 2.24 -8.28 17.47
N LEU A 70 3.55 -8.55 17.56
CA LEU A 70 4.45 -8.54 16.41
C LEU A 70 4.00 -9.53 15.32
N ALA A 71 3.64 -10.75 15.70
CA ALA A 71 3.15 -11.76 14.75
C ALA A 71 1.83 -11.33 14.09
N ALA A 72 0.88 -10.79 14.88
CA ALA A 72 -0.40 -10.32 14.37
C ALA A 72 -0.24 -9.13 13.42
N ALA A 73 0.53 -8.10 13.81
CA ALA A 73 0.80 -6.92 13.01
C ALA A 73 1.52 -7.29 11.70
N SER A 74 2.51 -8.18 11.76
CA SER A 74 3.23 -8.68 10.57
C SER A 74 2.30 -9.42 9.62
N SER A 75 1.39 -10.26 10.14
CA SER A 75 0.42 -10.99 9.31
C SER A 75 -0.54 -10.05 8.57
N ILE A 76 -1.03 -9.02 9.25
CA ILE A 76 -1.88 -7.98 8.65
C ILE A 76 -1.10 -7.21 7.58
N LEU A 77 0.15 -6.82 7.89
CA LEU A 77 1.03 -6.12 6.96
C LEU A 77 1.25 -6.93 5.68
N VAL A 78 1.57 -8.22 5.78
CA VAL A 78 1.74 -9.11 4.61
C VAL A 78 0.50 -9.11 3.71
N ARG A 79 -0.71 -9.17 4.29
CA ARG A 79 -1.96 -9.12 3.52
C ARG A 79 -2.13 -7.80 2.78
N HIS A 80 -1.82 -6.67 3.42
CA HIS A 80 -1.89 -5.37 2.78
C HIS A 80 -0.83 -5.20 1.69
N LEU A 81 0.37 -5.75 1.87
CA LEU A 81 1.42 -5.75 0.86
C LEU A 81 1.05 -6.61 -0.36
N SER A 82 0.42 -7.77 -0.18
CA SER A 82 -0.11 -8.57 -1.30
C SER A 82 -1.13 -7.75 -2.09
N LEU A 83 -2.09 -7.14 -1.38
CA LEU A 83 -3.11 -6.31 -2.02
C LEU A 83 -2.48 -5.11 -2.76
N ALA A 84 -1.46 -4.47 -2.20
CA ALA A 84 -0.75 -3.37 -2.86
C ALA A 84 -0.01 -3.86 -4.12
N GLY A 85 0.70 -5.00 -4.03
CA GLY A 85 1.42 -5.60 -5.15
C GLY A 85 0.52 -6.01 -6.32
N GLU A 86 -0.74 -6.35 -6.05
CA GLU A 86 -1.72 -6.66 -7.09
C GLU A 86 -2.42 -5.40 -7.62
N SER A 87 -2.89 -4.53 -6.73
CA SER A 87 -3.79 -3.43 -7.08
C SER A 87 -3.07 -2.21 -7.65
N LEU A 88 -1.89 -1.84 -7.14
CA LEU A 88 -1.17 -0.65 -7.61
C LEU A 88 -0.77 -0.78 -9.09
N PRO A 89 -0.16 -1.90 -9.55
CA PRO A 89 0.17 -2.07 -10.96
C PRO A 89 -1.07 -2.17 -11.86
N ALA A 90 -2.15 -2.79 -11.37
CA ALA A 90 -3.40 -2.88 -12.12
C ALA A 90 -4.05 -1.50 -12.34
N ILE A 91 -4.05 -0.64 -11.31
CA ILE A 91 -4.54 0.74 -11.41
C ILE A 91 -3.65 1.54 -12.37
N GLU A 92 -2.33 1.45 -12.21
CA GLU A 92 -1.36 2.14 -13.06
C GLU A 92 -1.51 1.76 -14.54
N ARG A 93 -1.68 0.47 -14.83
CA ARG A 93 -1.94 -0.03 -16.17
C ARG A 93 -3.23 0.57 -16.73
N ARG A 94 -4.32 0.53 -15.96
CA ARG A 94 -5.63 1.03 -16.38
C ARG A 94 -5.61 2.52 -16.73
N ILE A 95 -4.91 3.34 -15.95
CA ILE A 95 -4.81 4.79 -16.22
C ILE A 95 -3.89 5.12 -17.40
N THR A 96 -2.92 4.24 -17.71
CA THR A 96 -1.95 4.44 -18.80
C THR A 96 -2.49 3.93 -20.15
N GLU A 97 -3.02 2.72 -20.18
CA GLU A 97 -3.50 2.05 -21.40
C GLU A 97 -4.88 2.53 -21.86
N GLY A 98 -5.54 3.39 -21.07
CA GLY A 98 -6.80 4.03 -21.49
C GLY A 98 -8.03 3.12 -21.41
N SER A 99 -7.97 2.00 -20.68
CA SER A 99 -9.13 1.12 -20.39
C SER A 99 -10.13 1.74 -19.39
N VAL A 100 -10.16 3.06 -19.29
CA VAL A 100 -11.12 3.79 -18.47
C VAL A 100 -12.41 3.88 -19.29
N HIS A 101 -13.20 2.82 -19.27
CA HIS A 101 -14.56 2.90 -19.78
C HIS A 101 -15.34 3.93 -18.95
N ALA A 102 -15.86 4.93 -19.67
CA ALA A 102 -16.76 5.96 -19.17
C ALA A 102 -18.08 5.35 -18.67
#